data_AF-A0A538D2X9-F1
#
_entry.id   AF-A0A538D2X9-F1
#
_cell.length_a   1.000
_cell.length_b   1.000
_cell.length_c   1.000
_cell.angle_alpha   90.00
_cell.angle_beta   90.00
_cell.angle_gamma   90.00
#
_symmetry.space_group_name_H-M   'P 1'
#
loop_
_entity.id
_entity.type
_entity.pdbx_description
1 polymer ?
#
loop_
_entity_poly.entity_id
_entity_poly.type
_entity_poly.pdbx_seq_one_letter_code
_entity_poly.pdbx_strand_id
1 'polypeptide(L)'
;IVAMGARPIALLDGLRFGSADWSFRRAVAGIGHYGNCVGVPTVGGEAVFDEAYEHNCLVNAMCVGLLPSTRLLEARARGEGNLIVLYGATTGRDGIGGASVLASQELDDGADQKRPSVQIGDPFTGKKLIESSLELVEEGLVASLQDCGAAGLASALAEMARDGAGVVVSLDLVPLREADLEPWEIMISESQERMVAVVEPERLPEVQAVLDKWELHHAVIGSVTGTAELRCFFGGDLEAAIPASFLTDECPRYQVDQEPQPARAARPIAPANHESKAWIYEQYDQLVQSRTVRRPGLDAAVLRLLPLFRGLAVSLEGPPVGELDPFAAGVGAVLGAARNVACAGGEPLALTDCLNFGNPEKPEIGWELAQAIEGIAEAAEALTVPVVSGNVSLYNESDGRAIPPTPVVGCVGLVADVRKIPSRWRPGDSILVAEADESLAAQVALIEFLWRSAPFISLAHDLSAGGLERALAEAAAWSGAGADVDLPAGPAGAAAILAVSPDQASGLGWERLVQIGEVA
;
A
#
# COMPACT_ATOMS: atom_id res chain seq x y z
N ILE A 1 -10.11 0.49 -1.47
CA ILE A 1 -10.46 1.10 -0.16
C ILE A 1 -11.88 1.68 -0.15
N VAL A 2 -12.19 2.67 -0.99
CA VAL A 2 -13.52 3.32 -1.01
C VAL A 2 -14.64 2.35 -1.41
N ALA A 3 -14.39 1.43 -2.35
CA ALA A 3 -15.34 0.40 -2.77
C ALA A 3 -15.81 -0.50 -1.62
N MET A 4 -14.98 -0.70 -0.58
CA MET A 4 -15.37 -1.43 0.64
C MET A 4 -16.27 -0.61 1.59
N GLY A 5 -16.52 0.67 1.28
CA GLY A 5 -17.18 1.63 2.16
C GLY A 5 -16.26 2.26 3.20
N ALA A 6 -14.94 2.12 3.05
CA ALA A 6 -13.97 2.63 4.01
C ALA A 6 -13.48 4.02 3.65
N ARG A 7 -13.48 4.94 4.63
CA ARG A 7 -12.94 6.29 4.47
C ARG A 7 -11.42 6.23 4.50
N PRO A 8 -10.70 6.68 3.45
CA PRO A 8 -9.24 6.77 3.47
C PRO A 8 -8.78 7.75 4.57
N ILE A 9 -7.85 7.30 5.43
CA ILE A 9 -7.32 8.10 6.55
C ILE A 9 -5.80 8.30 6.49
N ALA A 10 -5.10 7.53 5.65
CA ALA A 10 -3.66 7.67 5.45
C ALA A 10 -3.19 7.00 4.16
N LEU A 11 -2.13 7.56 3.59
CA LEU A 11 -1.33 6.99 2.51
C LEU A 11 0.10 6.75 2.98
N LEU A 12 0.75 5.73 2.41
CA LEU A 12 2.19 5.52 2.49
C LEU A 12 2.76 5.18 1.11
N ASP A 13 3.92 5.72 0.77
CA ASP A 13 4.58 5.52 -0.52
C ASP A 13 5.86 4.68 -0.42
N GLY A 14 5.97 3.63 -1.23
CA GLY A 14 7.17 2.80 -1.36
C GLY A 14 7.86 3.11 -2.69
N LEU A 15 9.00 3.79 -2.63
CA LEU A 15 9.69 4.34 -3.80
C LEU A 15 11.08 3.71 -3.95
N ARG A 16 11.36 3.08 -5.10
CA ARG A 16 12.71 2.59 -5.44
C ARG A 16 13.15 3.09 -6.80
N PHE A 17 14.27 3.81 -6.83
CA PHE A 17 14.75 4.52 -8.02
C PHE A 17 16.28 4.40 -8.14
N GLY A 18 16.82 4.59 -9.35
CA GLY A 18 18.27 4.69 -9.54
C GLY A 18 18.90 5.83 -8.73
N SER A 19 18.25 7.00 -8.72
CA SER A 19 18.71 8.19 -7.99
C SER A 19 17.58 9.20 -7.78
N ALA A 20 17.82 10.26 -6.99
CA ALA A 20 16.87 11.35 -6.74
C ALA A 20 16.77 12.37 -7.90
N ASP A 21 16.68 11.85 -9.13
CA ASP A 21 16.69 12.61 -10.37
C ASP A 21 15.34 13.30 -10.67
N TRP A 22 15.16 13.72 -11.92
CA TRP A 22 13.92 14.35 -12.37
C TRP A 22 12.71 13.41 -12.28
N SER A 23 12.86 12.13 -12.62
CA SER A 23 11.76 11.16 -12.62
C SER A 23 11.25 10.92 -11.20
N PHE A 24 12.18 10.74 -10.25
CA PHE A 24 11.88 10.60 -8.83
C PHE A 24 11.13 11.82 -8.29
N ARG A 25 11.62 13.02 -8.57
CA ARG A 25 10.98 14.27 -8.12
C ARG A 25 9.58 14.46 -8.70
N ARG A 26 9.32 13.96 -9.92
CA ARG A 26 7.99 13.97 -10.53
C ARG A 26 7.05 12.97 -9.87
N ALA A 27 7.53 11.79 -9.49
CA ALA A 27 6.73 10.82 -8.74
C ALA A 27 6.30 11.40 -7.39
N VAL A 28 7.25 11.94 -6.61
CA VAL A 28 6.97 12.64 -5.33
C VAL A 28 5.98 13.79 -5.53
N ALA A 29 6.19 14.65 -6.54
CA ALA A 29 5.28 15.74 -6.82
C ALA A 29 3.86 15.27 -7.22
N GLY A 30 3.75 14.15 -7.94
CA GLY A 30 2.48 13.55 -8.32
C GLY A 30 1.71 12.98 -7.13
N ILE A 31 2.41 12.24 -6.26
CA ILE A 31 1.87 11.71 -4.99
C ILE A 31 1.36 12.85 -4.12
N GLY A 32 2.19 13.87 -3.92
CA GLY A 32 1.81 15.06 -3.16
C GLY A 32 0.62 15.79 -3.79
N HIS A 33 0.61 15.98 -5.12
CA HIS A 33 -0.49 16.63 -5.80
C HIS A 33 -1.82 15.91 -5.56
N TYR A 34 -1.86 14.59 -5.76
CA TYR A 34 -3.10 13.84 -5.63
C TYR A 34 -3.55 13.77 -4.16
N GLY A 35 -2.68 13.30 -3.25
CA GLY A 35 -2.98 13.12 -1.83
C GLY A 35 -3.43 14.42 -1.15
N ASN A 36 -2.74 15.53 -1.40
CA ASN A 36 -3.07 16.83 -0.83
C ASN A 36 -4.43 17.33 -1.34
N CYS A 37 -4.74 17.16 -2.62
CA CYS A 37 -6.00 17.61 -3.22
C CYS A 37 -7.19 16.76 -2.74
N VAL A 38 -7.05 15.44 -2.62
CA VAL A 38 -8.12 14.58 -2.07
C VAL A 38 -8.27 14.71 -0.54
N GLY A 39 -7.32 15.36 0.12
CA GLY A 39 -7.33 15.53 1.57
C GLY A 39 -7.17 14.20 2.31
N VAL A 40 -6.25 13.36 1.84
CA VAL A 40 -5.82 12.14 2.52
C VAL A 40 -4.32 12.29 2.81
N PRO A 41 -3.90 12.31 4.08
CA PRO A 41 -2.52 12.60 4.41
C PRO A 41 -1.59 11.45 4.01
N THR A 42 -0.43 11.76 3.42
CA THR A 42 0.67 10.80 3.25
C THR A 42 1.54 10.85 4.49
N VAL A 43 1.50 9.80 5.31
CA VAL A 43 2.02 9.84 6.69
C VAL A 43 3.31 9.08 6.89
N GLY A 44 3.80 8.37 5.87
CA GLY A 44 5.00 7.55 5.95
C GLY A 44 5.31 6.93 4.60
N GLY A 45 6.35 6.12 4.55
CA GLY A 45 6.81 5.51 3.31
C GLY A 45 8.29 5.17 3.39
N GLU A 46 8.80 4.60 2.30
CA GLU A 46 10.20 4.26 2.11
C GLU A 46 10.71 4.88 0.80
N ALA A 47 11.94 5.37 0.79
CA ALA A 47 12.61 5.80 -0.44
C ALA A 47 14.03 5.22 -0.50
N VAL A 48 14.26 4.31 -1.46
CA VAL A 48 15.53 3.62 -1.69
C VAL A 48 16.11 4.02 -3.04
N PHE A 49 17.42 4.27 -3.03
CA PHE A 49 18.22 4.59 -4.22
C PHE A 49 19.23 3.48 -4.51
N ASP A 50 19.07 2.78 -5.62
CA ASP A 50 19.98 1.73 -6.09
C ASP A 50 19.95 1.69 -7.63
N GLU A 51 21.11 1.60 -8.27
CA GLU A 51 21.26 1.55 -9.74
C GLU A 51 20.45 0.41 -10.40
N ALA A 52 20.09 -0.64 -9.65
CA ALA A 52 19.20 -1.69 -10.12
C ALA A 52 17.83 -1.17 -10.59
N TYR A 53 17.37 -0.05 -10.05
CA TYR A 53 16.06 0.55 -10.35
C TYR A 53 16.17 1.73 -11.33
N GLU A 54 17.30 1.89 -12.05
CA GLU A 54 17.47 2.97 -13.03
C GLU A 54 16.53 2.83 -14.23
N HIS A 55 16.34 1.60 -14.72
CA HIS A 55 15.50 1.32 -15.89
C HIS A 55 14.08 0.87 -15.53
N ASN A 56 13.88 0.33 -14.33
CA ASN A 56 12.59 -0.05 -13.79
C ASN A 56 12.46 0.49 -12.36
N CYS A 57 11.96 1.71 -12.23
CA CYS A 57 11.63 2.28 -10.91
C CYS A 57 10.36 1.65 -10.34
N LEU A 58 10.26 1.61 -9.01
CA LEU A 58 9.08 1.13 -8.30
C LEU A 58 8.37 2.29 -7.61
N VAL A 59 7.05 2.36 -7.81
CA VAL A 59 6.15 3.29 -7.14
C VAL A 59 4.96 2.51 -6.60
N ASN A 60 5.02 2.15 -5.32
CA ASN A 60 3.94 1.47 -4.63
C ASN A 60 3.21 2.46 -3.71
N ALA A 61 1.89 2.34 -3.62
CA ALA A 61 1.06 3.18 -2.75
C ALA A 61 0.18 2.32 -1.85
N MET A 62 0.40 2.40 -0.54
CA MET A 62 -0.45 1.80 0.48
C MET A 62 -1.51 2.82 0.92
N CYS A 63 -2.76 2.39 1.06
CA CYS A 63 -3.84 3.22 1.56
C CYS A 63 -4.55 2.55 2.73
N VAL A 64 -4.68 3.27 3.85
CA VAL A 64 -5.37 2.79 5.05
C VAL A 64 -6.72 3.46 5.16
N GLY A 65 -7.78 2.65 5.24
CA GLY A 65 -9.15 3.11 5.39
C GLY A 65 -9.78 2.68 6.71
N LEU A 66 -10.77 3.45 7.18
CA LEU A 66 -11.54 3.15 8.39
C LEU A 66 -13.03 3.05 8.06
N LEU A 67 -13.69 2.01 8.60
CA LEU A 67 -15.13 1.83 8.59
C LEU A 67 -15.61 1.06 9.83
N PRO A 68 -16.88 1.20 10.22
CA PRO A 68 -17.52 0.25 11.12
C PRO A 68 -17.63 -1.12 10.43
N SER A 69 -17.25 -2.19 11.13
CA SER A 69 -17.23 -3.56 10.55
C SER A 69 -18.60 -4.03 10.06
N THR A 70 -19.70 -3.52 10.63
CA THR A 70 -21.07 -3.85 10.20
C THR A 70 -21.48 -3.20 8.87
N ARG A 71 -20.63 -2.34 8.29
CA ARG A 71 -20.87 -1.63 7.02
C ARG A 71 -19.90 -2.04 5.91
N LEU A 72 -19.16 -3.14 6.11
CA LEU A 72 -18.27 -3.65 5.08
C LEU A 72 -19.10 -4.07 3.87
N LEU A 73 -18.82 -3.44 2.72
CA LEU A 73 -19.41 -3.84 1.45
C LEU A 73 -18.52 -4.86 0.75
N GLU A 74 -19.17 -5.85 0.14
CA GLU A 74 -18.55 -6.77 -0.80
C GLU A 74 -18.83 -6.29 -2.23
N ALA A 75 -17.85 -6.37 -3.13
CA ALA A 75 -18.01 -6.07 -4.55
C ALA A 75 -18.75 -7.20 -5.28
N ARG A 76 -20.03 -7.41 -4.96
CA ARG A 76 -20.88 -8.45 -5.56
C ARG A 76 -22.16 -7.86 -6.14
N ALA A 77 -22.48 -8.21 -7.38
CA ALA A 77 -23.80 -7.97 -7.95
C ALA A 77 -24.80 -8.94 -7.32
N ARG A 78 -25.76 -8.40 -6.56
CA ARG A 78 -26.87 -9.18 -5.98
C ARG A 78 -28.19 -8.52 -6.33
N GLY A 79 -29.25 -9.34 -6.38
CA GLY A 79 -30.60 -8.92 -6.71
C GLY A 79 -30.79 -8.81 -8.22
N GLU A 80 -31.37 -9.84 -8.84
CA GLU A 80 -31.75 -9.77 -10.26
C GLU A 80 -32.70 -8.58 -10.50
N GLY A 81 -32.41 -7.80 -11.55
CA GLY A 81 -33.12 -6.55 -11.85
C GLY A 81 -32.56 -5.31 -11.15
N ASN A 82 -31.62 -5.44 -10.20
CA ASN A 82 -30.91 -4.29 -9.66
C ASN A 82 -30.12 -3.59 -10.77
N LEU A 83 -30.02 -2.27 -10.66
CA LEU A 83 -29.42 -1.42 -11.67
C LEU A 83 -27.91 -1.35 -11.50
N ILE A 84 -27.21 -1.28 -12.63
CA ILE A 84 -25.77 -0.97 -12.69
C ILE A 84 -25.64 0.51 -12.99
N VAL A 85 -25.12 1.27 -12.03
CA VAL A 85 -24.92 2.72 -12.13
C VAL A 85 -23.44 3.03 -12.19
N LEU A 86 -22.99 3.57 -13.32
CA LEU A 86 -21.65 4.14 -13.45
C LEU A 86 -21.69 5.60 -13.03
N TYR A 87 -20.73 6.03 -12.20
CA TYR A 87 -20.61 7.42 -11.80
C TYR A 87 -19.14 7.85 -11.65
N GLY A 88 -18.89 9.16 -11.75
CA GLY A 88 -17.55 9.73 -11.73
C GLY A 88 -17.22 10.49 -13.02
N ALA A 89 -15.98 10.35 -13.49
CA ALA A 89 -15.53 10.93 -14.74
C ALA A 89 -16.11 10.21 -15.97
N THR A 90 -16.04 10.86 -17.14
CA THR A 90 -16.44 10.26 -18.42
C THR A 90 -15.38 9.32 -18.96
N THR A 91 -15.78 8.28 -19.69
CA THR A 91 -14.90 7.29 -20.33
C THR A 91 -14.25 7.87 -21.58
N GLY A 92 -12.92 7.81 -21.67
CA GLY A 92 -12.14 8.23 -22.84
C GLY A 92 -11.11 7.18 -23.28
N ARG A 93 -10.31 7.49 -24.31
CA ARG A 93 -9.17 6.64 -24.77
C ARG A 93 -7.96 6.74 -23.84
N ASP A 94 -8.15 6.56 -22.54
CA ASP A 94 -7.09 6.61 -21.54
C ASP A 94 -6.60 5.20 -21.20
N GLY A 95 -5.28 5.00 -21.22
CA GLY A 95 -4.66 3.79 -20.63
C GLY A 95 -5.06 2.47 -21.28
N ILE A 96 -5.65 2.48 -22.48
CA ILE A 96 -6.07 1.26 -23.18
C ILE A 96 -4.86 0.34 -23.40
N GLY A 97 -4.91 -0.85 -22.80
CA GLY A 97 -3.81 -1.82 -22.82
C GLY A 97 -2.69 -1.55 -21.79
N GLY A 98 -2.90 -0.66 -20.82
CA GLY A 98 -1.93 -0.36 -19.77
C GLY A 98 -1.49 -1.61 -19.00
N ALA A 99 -2.45 -2.37 -18.47
CA ALA A 99 -2.14 -3.61 -17.73
C ALA A 99 -1.54 -4.72 -18.63
N SER A 100 -2.10 -4.95 -19.83
CA SER A 100 -1.72 -6.10 -20.67
C SER A 100 -0.52 -5.85 -21.58
N VAL A 101 -0.25 -4.60 -21.98
CA VAL A 101 0.83 -4.25 -22.93
C VAL A 101 1.99 -3.54 -22.24
N LEU A 102 1.74 -2.71 -21.22
CA LEU A 102 2.80 -1.96 -20.55
C LEU A 102 3.30 -2.61 -19.27
N ALA A 103 2.39 -3.15 -18.45
CA ALA A 103 2.76 -3.73 -17.15
C ALA A 103 3.10 -5.24 -17.21
N SER A 104 2.75 -5.93 -18.31
CA SER A 104 2.92 -7.38 -18.47
C SER A 104 3.95 -7.78 -19.54
N GLN A 105 4.77 -6.83 -20.02
CA GLN A 105 5.81 -7.07 -21.02
C GLN A 105 7.11 -6.38 -20.59
N GLU A 106 8.24 -6.95 -21.00
CA GLU A 106 9.55 -6.30 -20.84
C GLU A 106 9.58 -4.97 -21.63
N LEU A 107 10.20 -3.93 -21.06
CA LEU A 107 10.28 -2.62 -21.72
C LEU A 107 11.33 -2.66 -22.84
N ASP A 108 10.90 -2.34 -24.07
CA ASP A 108 11.74 -2.28 -25.28
C ASP A 108 11.84 -0.85 -25.88
N ASP A 109 12.86 -0.63 -26.73
CA ASP A 109 13.18 0.65 -27.40
C ASP A 109 12.05 1.21 -28.32
N GLY A 110 10.92 0.52 -28.48
CA GLY A 110 9.77 0.91 -29.30
C GLY A 110 8.79 1.91 -28.66
N ALA A 111 9.20 2.62 -27.61
CA ALA A 111 8.33 3.37 -26.70
C ALA A 111 7.53 4.54 -27.31
N ASP A 112 7.90 5.05 -28.49
CA ASP A 112 7.28 6.25 -29.09
C ASP A 112 5.82 6.05 -29.57
N GLN A 113 5.40 4.81 -29.83
CA GLN A 113 4.00 4.52 -30.22
C GLN A 113 3.03 4.44 -29.03
N LYS A 114 3.53 4.56 -27.79
CA LYS A 114 2.77 4.26 -26.56
C LYS A 114 2.13 5.50 -25.90
N ARG A 115 2.12 6.67 -26.57
CA ARG A 115 1.58 7.95 -26.04
C ARG A 115 0.10 7.97 -25.59
N PRO A 116 -0.85 7.18 -26.17
CA PRO A 116 -2.24 7.18 -25.71
C PRO A 116 -2.44 6.58 -24.29
N SER A 117 -1.38 6.08 -23.66
CA SER A 117 -1.45 5.38 -22.37
C SER A 117 -1.24 6.28 -21.14
N VAL A 118 -0.92 7.57 -21.31
CA VAL A 118 -0.64 8.47 -20.18
C VAL A 118 -1.94 8.77 -19.43
N GLN A 119 -2.12 8.12 -18.29
CA GLN A 119 -3.21 8.41 -17.36
C GLN A 119 -2.96 9.76 -16.67
N ILE A 120 -3.99 10.60 -16.61
CA ILE A 120 -3.97 11.85 -15.86
C ILE A 120 -5.14 11.78 -14.87
N GLY A 121 -4.83 11.67 -13.59
CA GLY A 121 -5.84 11.69 -12.54
C GLY A 121 -6.35 13.10 -12.26
N ASP A 122 -7.64 13.23 -11.99
CA ASP A 122 -8.27 14.44 -11.47
C ASP A 122 -8.61 14.26 -9.97
N PRO A 123 -7.73 14.67 -9.05
CA PRO A 123 -7.98 14.50 -7.62
C PRO A 123 -9.18 15.31 -7.11
N PHE A 124 -9.65 16.32 -7.83
CA PHE A 124 -10.84 17.07 -7.43
C PHE A 124 -12.11 16.25 -7.67
N THR A 125 -12.20 15.58 -8.83
CA THR A 125 -13.25 14.59 -9.06
C THR A 125 -13.08 13.40 -8.13
N GLY A 126 -11.85 12.94 -7.88
CA GLY A 126 -11.54 11.89 -6.91
C GLY A 126 -12.06 12.22 -5.51
N LYS A 127 -11.93 13.47 -5.05
CA LYS A 127 -12.49 13.92 -3.77
C LYS A 127 -14.01 13.79 -3.72
N LYS A 128 -14.70 14.27 -4.77
CA LYS A 128 -16.16 14.21 -4.87
C LYS A 128 -16.62 12.75 -4.90
N LEU A 129 -15.89 11.89 -5.62
CA LEU A 129 -16.15 10.46 -5.69
C LEU A 129 -15.99 9.79 -4.32
N ILE A 130 -14.94 10.11 -3.55
CA ILE A 130 -14.78 9.60 -2.18
C ILE A 130 -15.98 9.97 -1.31
N GLU A 131 -16.37 11.25 -1.27
CA GLU A 131 -17.42 11.70 -0.37
C GLU A 131 -18.82 11.19 -0.77
N SER A 132 -19.15 11.19 -2.06
CA SER A 132 -20.42 10.66 -2.55
C SER A 132 -20.55 9.17 -2.26
N SER A 133 -19.48 8.40 -2.47
CA SER A 133 -19.47 6.96 -2.23
C SER A 133 -19.68 6.63 -0.77
N LEU A 134 -18.99 7.34 0.13
CA LEU A 134 -19.17 7.15 1.57
C LEU A 134 -20.59 7.53 2.01
N GLU A 135 -21.18 8.60 1.47
CA GLU A 135 -22.57 8.98 1.73
C GLU A 135 -23.55 7.87 1.26
N LEU A 136 -23.36 7.35 0.05
CA LEU A 136 -24.16 6.24 -0.49
C LEU A 136 -24.10 4.99 0.41
N VAL A 137 -22.92 4.64 0.93
CA VAL A 137 -22.77 3.51 1.85
C VAL A 137 -23.36 3.81 3.22
N GLU A 138 -23.13 5.00 3.77
CA GLU A 138 -23.61 5.40 5.10
C GLU A 138 -25.13 5.46 5.18
N GLU A 139 -25.79 5.86 4.09
CA GLU A 139 -27.25 5.90 3.97
C GLU A 139 -27.86 4.56 3.53
N GLY A 140 -27.04 3.55 3.20
CA GLY A 140 -27.49 2.21 2.80
C GLY A 140 -28.22 2.20 1.45
N LEU A 141 -27.81 3.07 0.52
CA LEU A 141 -28.46 3.28 -0.77
C LEU A 141 -27.94 2.35 -1.88
N VAL A 142 -26.79 1.69 -1.64
CA VAL A 142 -26.11 0.82 -2.61
C VAL A 142 -25.95 -0.58 -2.03
N ALA A 143 -26.14 -1.60 -2.87
CA ALA A 143 -25.91 -2.99 -2.51
C ALA A 143 -24.41 -3.34 -2.56
N SER A 144 -23.68 -2.74 -3.49
CA SER A 144 -22.23 -2.88 -3.64
C SER A 144 -21.64 -1.74 -4.44
N LEU A 145 -20.32 -1.55 -4.30
CA LEU A 145 -19.50 -0.61 -5.04
C LEU A 145 -18.28 -1.34 -5.63
N GLN A 146 -17.78 -0.86 -6.76
CA GLN A 146 -16.56 -1.38 -7.39
C GLN A 146 -15.85 -0.27 -8.17
N ASP A 147 -14.56 -0.08 -7.93
CA ASP A 147 -13.76 0.89 -8.67
C ASP A 147 -13.41 0.41 -10.10
N CYS A 148 -13.20 1.36 -11.01
CA CYS A 148 -12.74 1.07 -12.36
C CYS A 148 -11.23 1.35 -12.48
N GLY A 149 -10.42 0.29 -12.38
CA GLY A 149 -8.97 0.34 -12.54
C GLY A 149 -8.51 -0.28 -13.87
N ALA A 150 -7.55 -1.21 -13.78
CA ALA A 150 -7.03 -1.98 -14.91
C ALA A 150 -8.15 -2.70 -15.66
N ALA A 151 -8.11 -2.64 -17.00
CA ALA A 151 -9.17 -3.14 -17.88
C ALA A 151 -10.58 -2.54 -17.64
N GLY A 152 -10.68 -1.42 -16.90
CA GLY A 152 -11.87 -0.57 -16.85
C GLY A 152 -13.16 -1.28 -16.43
N LEU A 153 -14.22 -1.06 -17.22
CA LEU A 153 -15.54 -1.65 -16.99
C LEU A 153 -15.52 -3.17 -17.16
N ALA A 154 -14.66 -3.71 -18.03
CA ALA A 154 -14.59 -5.15 -18.25
C ALA A 154 -14.20 -5.89 -16.96
N SER A 155 -13.15 -5.44 -16.27
CA SER A 155 -12.75 -6.02 -14.99
C SER A 155 -13.79 -5.75 -13.90
N ALA A 156 -14.18 -4.48 -13.71
CA ALA A 156 -15.10 -4.10 -12.65
C ALA A 156 -16.43 -4.87 -12.72
N LEU A 157 -17.04 -4.97 -13.90
CA LEU A 157 -18.31 -5.66 -14.08
C LEU A 157 -18.17 -7.19 -14.02
N ALA A 158 -17.06 -7.75 -14.53
CA ALA A 158 -16.81 -9.19 -14.42
C ALA A 158 -16.61 -9.63 -12.97
N GLU A 159 -15.84 -8.87 -12.19
CA GLU A 159 -15.65 -9.12 -10.76
C GLU A 159 -16.97 -8.99 -9.98
N MET A 160 -17.80 -8.00 -10.31
CA MET A 160 -19.14 -7.89 -9.70
C MET A 160 -20.05 -9.05 -10.10
N ALA A 161 -19.94 -9.57 -11.32
CA ALA A 161 -20.70 -10.71 -11.83
C ALA A 161 -20.19 -12.08 -11.33
N ARG A 162 -19.24 -12.12 -10.40
CA ARG A 162 -18.78 -13.38 -9.80
C ARG A 162 -19.88 -14.13 -9.04
N ASP A 163 -19.62 -15.39 -8.70
CA ASP A 163 -20.50 -16.24 -7.90
C ASP A 163 -21.91 -16.47 -8.49
N GLY A 164 -21.99 -16.50 -9.82
CA GLY A 164 -23.19 -16.89 -10.56
C GLY A 164 -24.19 -15.76 -10.84
N ALA A 165 -23.88 -14.52 -10.44
CA ALA A 165 -24.59 -13.34 -10.91
C ALA A 165 -24.26 -13.08 -12.39
N GLY A 166 -25.19 -12.52 -13.15
CA GLY A 166 -24.92 -11.98 -14.47
C GLY A 166 -25.03 -10.46 -14.47
N VAL A 167 -24.46 -9.83 -15.48
CA VAL A 167 -24.56 -8.38 -15.70
C VAL A 167 -24.82 -8.15 -17.18
N VAL A 168 -25.83 -7.34 -17.48
CA VAL A 168 -26.06 -6.83 -18.84
C VAL A 168 -25.88 -5.33 -18.86
N VAL A 169 -25.09 -4.82 -19.80
CA VAL A 169 -24.85 -3.39 -20.01
C VAL A 169 -25.11 -2.96 -21.45
N SER A 170 -25.56 -1.71 -21.62
CA SER A 170 -25.67 -1.02 -22.90
C SER A 170 -24.58 0.03 -22.96
N LEU A 171 -23.64 -0.12 -23.89
CA LEU A 171 -22.49 0.77 -24.03
C LEU A 171 -22.89 2.15 -24.54
N ASP A 172 -24.03 2.27 -25.23
CA ASP A 172 -24.64 3.55 -25.64
C ASP A 172 -24.99 4.46 -24.46
N LEU A 173 -25.14 3.90 -23.25
CA LEU A 173 -25.49 4.64 -22.04
C LEU A 173 -24.27 5.06 -21.23
N VAL A 174 -23.06 4.60 -21.59
CA VAL A 174 -21.83 4.96 -20.90
C VAL A 174 -21.49 6.42 -21.22
N PRO A 175 -21.27 7.30 -20.22
CA PRO A 175 -20.86 8.67 -20.47
C PRO A 175 -19.47 8.71 -21.12
N LEU A 176 -19.38 9.22 -22.34
CA LEU A 176 -18.13 9.25 -23.13
C LEU A 176 -17.53 10.65 -23.18
N ARG A 177 -16.19 10.72 -23.19
CA ARG A 177 -15.42 11.93 -23.45
C ARG A 177 -15.23 12.16 -24.95
N GLU A 178 -14.93 11.10 -25.69
CA GLU A 178 -14.90 11.08 -27.15
C GLU A 178 -16.11 10.30 -27.69
N ALA A 179 -16.88 10.87 -28.61
CA ALA A 179 -18.14 10.29 -29.07
C ALA A 179 -17.98 9.08 -30.01
N ASP A 180 -16.76 8.84 -30.50
CA ASP A 180 -16.42 7.84 -31.52
C ASP A 180 -15.63 6.65 -30.97
N LEU A 181 -15.72 6.40 -29.66
CA LEU A 181 -15.16 5.21 -29.02
C LEU A 181 -15.82 3.94 -29.57
N GLU A 182 -15.01 2.97 -29.95
CA GLU A 182 -15.51 1.63 -30.32
C GLU A 182 -15.94 0.85 -29.07
N PRO A 183 -16.85 -0.14 -29.19
CA PRO A 183 -17.36 -0.92 -28.06
C PRO A 183 -16.28 -1.48 -27.13
N TRP A 184 -15.20 -2.02 -27.72
CA TRP A 184 -14.11 -2.59 -26.96
C TRP A 184 -13.31 -1.51 -26.20
N GLU A 185 -13.13 -0.32 -26.78
CA GLU A 185 -12.46 0.81 -26.13
C GLU A 185 -13.24 1.32 -24.93
N ILE A 186 -14.58 1.36 -25.03
CA ILE A 186 -15.46 1.73 -23.89
C ILE A 186 -15.26 0.73 -22.74
N MET A 187 -15.22 -0.56 -23.05
CA MET A 187 -15.12 -1.63 -22.05
C MET A 187 -13.77 -1.64 -21.32
N ILE A 188 -12.66 -1.46 -22.04
CA ILE A 188 -11.31 -1.61 -21.46
C ILE A 188 -10.59 -0.30 -21.18
N SER A 189 -11.24 0.85 -21.42
CA SER A 189 -10.73 2.16 -21.05
C SER A 189 -10.37 2.21 -19.57
N GLU A 190 -9.18 2.72 -19.27
CA GLU A 190 -8.65 2.91 -17.91
C GLU A 190 -8.73 4.40 -17.51
N SER A 191 -9.75 5.12 -17.99
CA SER A 191 -10.06 6.48 -17.50
C SER A 191 -10.26 6.46 -15.99
N GLN A 192 -9.63 7.42 -15.33
CA GLN A 192 -9.54 7.52 -13.87
C GLN A 192 -10.84 8.06 -13.24
N GLU A 193 -10.92 8.01 -11.91
CA GLU A 193 -12.03 8.54 -11.11
C GLU A 193 -13.43 8.05 -11.53
N ARG A 194 -13.57 6.74 -11.75
CA ARG A 194 -14.85 6.08 -12.05
C ARG A 194 -15.15 4.96 -11.08
N MET A 195 -16.43 4.80 -10.75
CA MET A 195 -16.92 3.75 -9.87
C MET A 195 -18.27 3.23 -10.37
N VAL A 196 -18.52 1.95 -10.14
CA VAL A 196 -19.79 1.28 -10.41
C VAL A 196 -20.51 1.00 -9.11
N ALA A 197 -21.82 1.20 -9.08
CA ALA A 197 -22.71 0.84 -7.99
C ALA A 197 -23.80 -0.13 -8.46
N VAL A 198 -24.18 -1.07 -7.59
CA VAL A 198 -25.42 -1.85 -7.75
C VAL A 198 -26.50 -1.23 -6.89
N VAL A 199 -27.63 -0.88 -7.50
CA VAL A 199 -28.68 -0.06 -6.88
C VAL A 199 -30.05 -0.71 -7.08
N GLU A 200 -30.84 -0.82 -6.01
CA GLU A 200 -32.24 -1.23 -6.10
C GLU A 200 -33.04 -0.17 -6.89
N PRO A 201 -33.90 -0.55 -7.85
CA PRO A 201 -34.63 0.41 -8.68
C PRO A 201 -35.40 1.47 -7.88
N GLU A 202 -35.94 1.11 -6.72
CA GLU A 202 -36.70 1.99 -5.83
C GLU A 202 -35.81 3.05 -5.16
N ARG A 203 -34.51 2.76 -5.01
CA ARG A 203 -33.50 3.65 -4.40
C ARG A 203 -32.82 4.56 -5.40
N LEU A 204 -32.99 4.33 -6.71
CA LEU A 204 -32.33 5.12 -7.76
C LEU A 204 -32.52 6.64 -7.58
N PRO A 205 -33.73 7.17 -7.27
CA PRO A 205 -33.89 8.61 -7.10
C PRO A 205 -33.06 9.18 -5.93
N GLU A 206 -32.90 8.42 -4.85
CA GLU A 206 -32.08 8.81 -3.69
C GLU A 206 -30.59 8.79 -4.05
N VAL A 207 -30.13 7.75 -4.75
CA VAL A 207 -28.75 7.66 -5.25
C VAL A 207 -28.41 8.81 -6.20
N GLN A 208 -29.29 9.11 -7.16
CA GLN A 208 -29.09 10.22 -8.10
C GLN A 208 -29.03 11.56 -7.37
N ALA A 209 -29.87 11.78 -6.36
CA ALA A 209 -29.83 13.00 -5.56
C ALA A 209 -28.48 13.19 -4.84
N VAL A 210 -27.88 12.12 -4.29
CA VAL A 210 -26.54 12.17 -3.70
C VAL A 210 -25.49 12.50 -4.76
N LEU A 211 -25.51 11.82 -5.90
CA LEU A 211 -24.54 12.04 -6.98
C LEU A 211 -24.63 13.45 -7.58
N ASP A 212 -25.85 13.98 -7.75
CA ASP A 212 -26.10 15.34 -8.23
C ASP A 212 -25.64 16.40 -7.21
N LYS A 213 -25.86 16.17 -5.91
CA LYS A 213 -25.35 17.04 -4.83
C LYS A 213 -23.82 17.17 -4.89
N TRP A 214 -23.13 16.09 -5.23
CA TRP A 214 -21.67 16.07 -5.39
C TRP A 214 -21.20 16.41 -6.81
N GLU A 215 -22.10 16.85 -7.69
CA GLU A 215 -21.78 17.26 -9.06
C GLU A 215 -20.97 16.20 -9.82
N LEU A 216 -21.39 14.93 -9.73
CA LEU A 216 -20.79 13.81 -10.45
C LEU A 216 -21.69 13.37 -11.60
N HIS A 217 -21.08 13.10 -12.75
CA HIS A 217 -21.81 12.43 -13.83
C HIS A 217 -22.21 11.03 -13.39
N HIS A 218 -23.41 10.61 -13.75
CA HIS A 218 -23.89 9.26 -13.51
C HIS A 218 -24.81 8.79 -14.64
N ALA A 219 -24.83 7.48 -14.84
CA ALA A 219 -25.72 6.83 -15.80
C ALA A 219 -26.07 5.42 -15.32
N VAL A 220 -27.35 5.05 -15.49
CA VAL A 220 -27.76 3.64 -15.41
C VAL A 220 -27.31 2.99 -16.73
N ILE A 221 -26.28 2.17 -16.66
CA ILE A 221 -25.68 1.54 -17.86
C ILE A 221 -26.17 0.12 -18.08
N GLY A 222 -26.89 -0.45 -17.11
CA GLY A 222 -27.28 -1.86 -17.18
C GLY A 222 -28.05 -2.37 -15.97
N SER A 223 -28.12 -3.69 -15.85
CA SER A 223 -28.77 -4.37 -14.73
C SER A 223 -28.12 -5.73 -14.42
N VAL A 224 -28.34 -6.19 -13.20
CA VAL A 224 -27.98 -7.53 -12.73
C VAL A 224 -28.96 -8.55 -13.30
N THR A 225 -28.45 -9.67 -13.78
CA THR A 225 -29.23 -10.79 -14.35
C THR A 225 -28.94 -12.08 -13.60
N GLY A 226 -29.76 -13.11 -13.80
CA GLY A 226 -29.49 -14.48 -13.33
C GLY A 226 -28.68 -15.35 -14.30
N THR A 227 -27.99 -14.77 -15.30
CA THR A 227 -27.43 -15.54 -16.42
C THR A 227 -25.99 -16.04 -16.20
N ALA A 228 -25.31 -15.62 -15.13
CA ALA A 228 -23.88 -15.88 -14.90
C ALA A 228 -22.93 -15.37 -16.01
N GLU A 229 -23.42 -14.45 -16.85
CA GLU A 229 -22.69 -13.91 -17.99
C GLU A 229 -22.57 -12.39 -17.88
N LEU A 230 -21.42 -11.87 -18.30
CA LEU A 230 -21.25 -10.46 -18.65
C LEU A 230 -21.65 -10.29 -20.11
N ARG A 231 -22.70 -9.49 -20.36
CA ARG A 231 -23.21 -9.18 -21.69
C ARG A 231 -23.13 -7.69 -21.97
N CYS A 232 -22.58 -7.32 -23.11
CA CYS A 232 -22.56 -5.93 -23.57
C CYS A 232 -23.28 -5.76 -24.91
N PHE A 233 -24.10 -4.73 -24.99
CA PHE A 233 -24.81 -4.33 -26.20
C PHE A 233 -24.35 -2.96 -26.66
N PHE A 234 -24.29 -2.74 -27.97
CA PHE A 234 -24.00 -1.43 -28.57
C PHE A 234 -24.82 -1.25 -29.85
N GLY A 235 -25.46 -0.09 -30.03
CA GLY A 235 -26.32 0.14 -31.19
C GLY A 235 -27.51 -0.83 -31.30
N GLY A 236 -27.85 -1.54 -30.22
CA GLY A 236 -28.88 -2.58 -30.18
C GLY A 236 -28.38 -4.00 -30.50
N ASP A 237 -27.12 -4.16 -30.95
CA ASP A 237 -26.52 -5.45 -31.25
C ASP A 237 -25.77 -6.02 -30.04
N LEU A 238 -25.74 -7.35 -29.92
CA LEU A 238 -24.96 -8.04 -28.89
C LEU A 238 -23.49 -8.10 -29.32
N GLU A 239 -22.63 -7.33 -28.67
CA GLU A 239 -21.20 -7.24 -28.98
C GLU A 239 -20.41 -8.39 -28.33
N ALA A 240 -20.70 -8.70 -27.06
CA ALA A 240 -20.10 -9.84 -26.37
C ALA A 240 -21.02 -10.42 -25.30
N ALA A 241 -20.89 -11.73 -25.09
CA ALA A 241 -21.47 -12.47 -23.97
C ALA A 241 -20.43 -13.50 -23.50
N ILE A 242 -19.92 -13.31 -22.29
CA ILE A 242 -18.86 -14.16 -21.72
C ILE A 242 -19.29 -14.62 -20.33
N PRO A 243 -19.19 -15.92 -19.99
CA PRO A 243 -19.35 -16.38 -18.61
C PRO A 243 -18.42 -15.59 -17.68
N ALA A 244 -18.96 -14.99 -16.63
CA ALA A 244 -18.16 -14.13 -15.74
C ALA A 244 -17.00 -14.89 -15.07
N SER A 245 -17.20 -16.20 -14.82
CA SER A 245 -16.18 -17.08 -14.26
C SER A 245 -14.94 -17.21 -15.15
N PHE A 246 -15.07 -17.11 -16.47
CA PHE A 246 -13.93 -17.17 -17.40
C PHE A 246 -13.00 -15.95 -17.29
N LEU A 247 -13.53 -14.82 -16.83
CA LEU A 247 -12.80 -13.58 -16.64
C LEU A 247 -12.28 -13.40 -15.20
N THR A 248 -12.61 -14.33 -14.30
CA THR A 248 -12.31 -14.21 -12.87
C THR A 248 -11.66 -15.48 -12.31
N ASP A 249 -12.45 -16.53 -12.06
CA ASP A 249 -12.00 -17.71 -11.31
C ASP A 249 -11.38 -18.82 -12.20
N GLU A 250 -11.73 -18.87 -13.49
CA GLU A 250 -11.32 -19.92 -14.43
C GLU A 250 -10.15 -19.50 -15.34
N CYS A 251 -9.42 -18.44 -14.99
CA CYS A 251 -8.20 -18.09 -15.69
C CYS A 251 -7.16 -19.24 -15.57
N PRO A 252 -6.42 -19.58 -16.64
CA PRO A 252 -5.39 -20.60 -16.58
C PRO A 252 -4.36 -20.30 -15.49
N ARG A 253 -4.02 -21.32 -14.69
CA ARG A 253 -2.94 -21.25 -13.70
C ARG A 253 -1.71 -21.94 -14.26
N TYR A 254 -0.58 -21.27 -14.16
CA TYR A 254 0.71 -21.79 -14.63
C TYR A 254 1.55 -22.26 -13.45
N GLN A 255 2.23 -23.38 -13.61
CA GLN A 255 3.29 -23.77 -12.69
C GLN A 255 4.55 -23.01 -13.12
N VAL A 256 5.12 -22.27 -12.17
CA VAL A 256 6.36 -21.50 -12.39
C VAL A 256 7.54 -22.44 -12.20
N ASP A 257 8.41 -22.53 -13.22
CA ASP A 257 9.67 -23.26 -13.13
C ASP A 257 10.63 -22.54 -12.16
N GLN A 258 11.45 -23.29 -11.44
CA GLN A 258 12.32 -22.75 -10.40
C GLN A 258 13.74 -23.31 -10.54
N GLU A 259 14.73 -22.43 -10.64
CA GLU A 259 16.15 -22.77 -10.62
C GLU A 259 16.86 -22.04 -9.47
N PRO A 260 17.22 -22.75 -8.38
CA PRO A 260 17.90 -22.15 -7.23
C PRO A 260 19.17 -21.40 -7.61
N GLN A 261 19.27 -20.17 -7.11
CA GLN A 261 20.44 -19.31 -7.34
C GLN A 261 21.43 -19.41 -6.17
N PRO A 262 22.75 -19.30 -6.42
CA PRO A 262 23.72 -19.20 -5.35
C PRO A 262 23.52 -17.89 -4.57
N ALA A 263 23.81 -17.91 -3.28
CA ALA A 263 23.76 -16.72 -2.44
C ALA A 263 24.63 -15.60 -3.03
N ARG A 264 24.05 -14.41 -3.17
CA ARG A 264 24.72 -13.23 -3.69
C ARG A 264 25.11 -12.33 -2.51
N ALA A 265 26.28 -11.70 -2.59
CA ALA A 265 26.68 -10.72 -1.58
C ALA A 265 25.79 -9.48 -1.68
N ALA A 266 25.41 -8.91 -0.53
CA ALA A 266 24.62 -7.68 -0.49
C ALA A 266 25.32 -6.54 -1.27
N ARG A 267 24.52 -5.70 -1.92
CA ARG A 267 25.01 -4.53 -2.64
C ARG A 267 25.46 -3.44 -1.65
N PRO A 268 26.49 -2.65 -2.00
CA PRO A 268 26.86 -1.49 -1.20
C PRO A 268 25.71 -0.49 -1.09
N ILE A 269 25.46 0.03 0.11
CA ILE A 269 24.43 1.04 0.35
C ILE A 269 24.93 2.39 -0.20
N ALA A 270 24.19 2.96 -1.16
CA ALA A 270 24.51 4.28 -1.68
C ALA A 270 24.33 5.36 -0.60
N PRO A 271 25.22 6.39 -0.51
CA PRO A 271 25.14 7.43 0.52
C PRO A 271 23.77 8.13 0.60
N ALA A 272 23.08 8.29 -0.53
CA ALA A 272 21.74 8.89 -0.61
C ALA A 272 20.70 8.17 0.25
N ASN A 273 20.87 6.86 0.52
CA ASN A 273 19.98 6.11 1.40
C ASN A 273 20.13 6.53 2.87
N HIS A 274 21.30 7.02 3.28
CA HIS A 274 21.55 7.55 4.62
C HIS A 274 21.19 9.03 4.76
N GLU A 275 20.75 9.71 3.72
CA GLU A 275 20.33 11.11 3.82
C GLU A 275 18.90 11.24 4.35
N SER A 276 18.61 12.37 5.00
CA SER A 276 17.25 12.66 5.49
C SER A 276 16.25 12.70 4.33
N LYS A 277 15.11 12.03 4.54
CA LYS A 277 13.99 12.01 3.59
C LYS A 277 12.98 13.14 3.82
N ALA A 278 13.31 14.12 4.67
CA ALA A 278 12.41 15.24 5.01
C ALA A 278 11.88 15.99 3.80
N TRP A 279 12.75 16.25 2.83
CA TRP A 279 12.37 16.98 1.63
C TRP A 279 11.27 16.28 0.79
N ILE A 280 11.10 14.96 0.95
CA ILE A 280 10.02 14.17 0.31
C ILE A 280 8.71 14.43 1.07
N TYR A 281 8.67 14.08 2.35
CA TYR A 281 7.42 14.12 3.11
C TYR A 281 6.95 15.55 3.43
N GLU A 282 7.82 16.55 3.35
CA GLU A 282 7.45 17.98 3.45
C GLU A 282 6.64 18.48 2.24
N GLN A 283 6.62 17.72 1.13
CA GLN A 283 5.73 18.00 -0.01
C GLN A 283 4.29 17.55 0.26
N TYR A 284 4.11 16.67 1.26
CA TYR A 284 2.84 16.02 1.54
C TYR A 284 2.16 16.68 2.73
N ASP A 285 0.84 16.78 2.69
CA ASP A 285 0.08 17.03 3.89
C ASP A 285 0.10 15.78 4.78
N GLN A 286 0.38 16.00 6.07
CA GLN A 286 0.48 14.95 7.08
C GLN A 286 -0.56 15.10 8.19
N LEU A 287 -1.45 16.10 8.11
CA LEU A 287 -2.26 16.59 9.23
C LEU A 287 -3.76 16.70 8.92
N VAL A 288 -4.14 16.71 7.64
CA VAL A 288 -5.53 16.71 7.20
C VAL A 288 -6.27 15.56 7.87
N GLN A 289 -7.55 15.81 8.18
CA GLN A 289 -8.40 14.97 9.04
C GLN A 289 -8.05 15.00 10.54
N SER A 290 -6.97 15.68 10.97
CA SER A 290 -6.58 15.87 12.38
C SER A 290 -6.44 14.56 13.17
N ARG A 291 -5.90 13.51 12.53
CA ARG A 291 -5.68 12.19 13.13
C ARG A 291 -4.24 11.93 13.50
N THR A 292 -3.28 12.46 12.74
CA THR A 292 -1.85 12.14 12.89
C THR A 292 -1.30 12.69 14.21
N VAL A 293 -0.89 11.78 15.09
CA VAL A 293 -0.27 12.05 16.39
C VAL A 293 1.25 11.95 16.30
N ARG A 294 1.76 10.94 15.57
CA ARG A 294 3.18 10.80 15.22
C ARG A 294 3.32 10.96 13.71
N ARG A 295 4.09 11.97 13.30
CA ARG A 295 4.34 12.35 11.90
C ARG A 295 5.45 11.51 11.28
N PRO A 296 5.60 11.48 9.95
CA PRO A 296 6.76 10.86 9.31
C PRO A 296 8.08 11.51 9.74
N GLY A 297 9.17 10.74 9.61
CA GLY A 297 10.53 11.14 9.99
C GLY A 297 11.23 10.20 10.97
N LEU A 298 10.55 9.15 11.42
CA LEU A 298 11.09 8.02 12.17
C LEU A 298 10.31 6.74 11.77
N ASP A 299 10.31 5.70 12.60
CA ASP A 299 9.91 4.32 12.25
C ASP A 299 8.52 4.16 11.61
N ALA A 300 7.48 4.79 12.19
CA ALA A 300 6.09 4.57 11.81
C ALA A 300 5.19 5.76 12.20
N ALA A 301 4.16 6.01 11.41
CA ALA A 301 3.16 7.02 11.74
C ALA A 301 2.14 6.48 12.75
N VAL A 302 1.54 7.36 13.55
CA VAL A 302 0.45 7.00 14.47
C VAL A 302 -0.75 7.89 14.22
N LEU A 303 -1.89 7.28 13.90
CA LEU A 303 -3.17 7.93 13.63
C LEU A 303 -4.14 7.68 14.78
N ARG A 304 -4.80 8.72 15.29
CA ARG A 304 -5.84 8.59 16.31
C ARG A 304 -7.18 8.15 15.72
N LEU A 305 -7.80 7.18 16.37
CA LEU A 305 -9.17 6.73 16.11
C LEU A 305 -10.17 7.59 16.92
N LEU A 306 -10.59 8.70 16.31
CA LEU A 306 -11.54 9.63 16.90
C LEU A 306 -12.91 8.99 17.19
N PRO A 307 -13.61 9.41 18.27
CA PRO A 307 -13.19 10.40 19.27
C PRO A 307 -12.30 9.81 20.40
N LEU A 308 -12.03 8.50 20.37
CA LEU A 308 -11.28 7.80 21.40
C LEU A 308 -9.78 8.14 21.33
N PHE A 309 -9.02 7.71 22.34
CA PHE A 309 -7.55 7.82 22.36
C PHE A 309 -6.85 6.56 21.84
N ARG A 310 -7.58 5.58 21.30
CA ARG A 310 -6.97 4.46 20.56
C ARG A 310 -6.38 4.99 19.25
N GLY A 311 -5.42 4.28 18.68
CA GLY A 311 -4.80 4.64 17.42
C GLY A 311 -4.41 3.46 16.57
N LEU A 312 -3.94 3.76 15.36
CA LEU A 312 -3.29 2.83 14.45
C LEU A 312 -1.86 3.31 14.21
N ALA A 313 -0.88 2.45 14.45
CA ALA A 313 0.47 2.63 13.96
C ALA A 313 0.56 2.02 12.56
N VAL A 314 1.20 2.71 11.62
CA VAL A 314 1.33 2.26 10.24
C VAL A 314 2.77 2.45 9.74
N SER A 315 3.31 1.43 9.10
CA SER A 315 4.64 1.43 8.47
C SER A 315 4.57 0.76 7.10
N LEU A 316 5.57 1.04 6.27
CA LEU A 316 5.80 0.40 4.98
C LEU A 316 7.30 0.16 4.86
N GLU A 317 7.70 -1.08 4.65
CA GLU A 317 9.09 -1.50 4.64
C GLU A 317 9.36 -2.43 3.46
N GLY A 318 10.43 -2.19 2.69
CA GLY A 318 10.93 -3.15 1.73
C GLY A 318 12.02 -4.06 2.33
N PRO A 319 12.73 -4.84 1.50
CA PRO A 319 13.89 -5.56 1.99
C PRO A 319 15.01 -4.57 2.38
N PRO A 320 15.92 -4.97 3.30
CA PRO A 320 17.10 -4.19 3.63
C PRO A 320 17.84 -3.72 2.36
N VAL A 321 18.32 -2.48 2.38
CA VAL A 321 18.96 -1.88 1.19
C VAL A 321 20.17 -2.73 0.76
N GLY A 322 20.11 -3.22 -0.47
CA GLY A 322 21.15 -4.07 -1.06
C GLY A 322 21.00 -5.56 -0.78
N GLU A 323 19.96 -6.01 -0.06
CA GLU A 323 19.66 -7.44 0.11
C GLU A 323 19.34 -8.08 -1.25
N LEU A 324 19.93 -9.25 -1.50
CA LEU A 324 19.77 -10.01 -2.74
C LEU A 324 19.31 -11.45 -2.49
N ASP A 325 19.33 -11.93 -1.25
CA ASP A 325 18.73 -13.20 -0.90
C ASP A 325 17.21 -13.03 -0.82
N PRO A 326 16.43 -13.69 -1.69
CA PRO A 326 14.99 -13.47 -1.78
C PRO A 326 14.24 -13.89 -0.50
N PHE A 327 14.69 -14.95 0.18
CA PHE A 327 14.08 -15.39 1.43
C PHE A 327 14.31 -14.36 2.55
N ALA A 328 15.56 -13.93 2.73
CA ALA A 328 15.92 -12.88 3.68
C ALA A 328 15.24 -11.54 3.35
N ALA A 329 15.05 -11.23 2.06
CA ALA A 329 14.30 -10.06 1.61
C ALA A 329 12.84 -10.12 2.10
N GLY A 330 12.18 -11.28 1.96
CA GLY A 330 10.82 -11.49 2.47
C GLY A 330 10.71 -11.40 4.00
N VAL A 331 11.60 -12.10 4.71
CA VAL A 331 11.67 -12.06 6.18
C VAL A 331 11.94 -10.63 6.68
N GLY A 332 12.92 -9.96 6.07
CA GLY A 332 13.35 -8.61 6.43
C GLY A 332 12.25 -7.58 6.27
N ALA A 333 11.49 -7.62 5.18
CA ALA A 333 10.37 -6.70 4.94
C ALA A 333 9.27 -6.85 6.02
N VAL A 334 8.91 -8.10 6.38
CA VAL A 334 7.90 -8.36 7.42
C VAL A 334 8.39 -7.91 8.80
N LEU A 335 9.58 -8.34 9.21
CA LEU A 335 10.12 -8.04 10.53
C LEU A 335 10.42 -6.55 10.70
N GLY A 336 10.93 -5.89 9.65
CA GLY A 336 11.17 -4.44 9.65
C GLY A 336 9.87 -3.64 9.79
N ALA A 337 8.85 -3.93 8.96
CA ALA A 337 7.56 -3.26 9.06
C ALA A 337 6.91 -3.44 10.45
N ALA A 338 6.91 -4.66 10.98
CA ALA A 338 6.34 -4.96 12.30
C ALA A 338 7.13 -4.33 13.45
N ARG A 339 8.47 -4.33 13.38
CA ARG A 339 9.34 -3.65 14.35
C ARG A 339 9.12 -2.15 14.35
N ASN A 340 8.95 -1.54 13.19
CA ASN A 340 8.66 -0.11 13.07
C ASN A 340 7.31 0.27 13.69
N VAL A 341 6.28 -0.55 13.48
CA VAL A 341 4.99 -0.43 14.18
C VAL A 341 5.16 -0.56 15.70
N ALA A 342 5.98 -1.52 16.16
CA ALA A 342 6.23 -1.74 17.58
C ALA A 342 7.02 -0.60 18.25
N CYS A 343 8.02 -0.02 17.57
CA CYS A 343 8.75 1.17 18.02
C CYS A 343 7.81 2.38 18.20
N ALA A 344 6.75 2.49 17.40
CA ALA A 344 5.71 3.51 17.58
C ALA A 344 4.67 3.15 18.67
N GLY A 345 4.81 2.00 19.32
CA GLY A 345 3.92 1.51 20.38
C GLY A 345 2.66 0.81 19.88
N GLY A 346 2.65 0.34 18.64
CA GLY A 346 1.58 -0.46 18.07
C GLY A 346 1.83 -1.96 18.22
N GLU A 347 0.81 -2.72 18.60
CA GLU A 347 0.78 -4.18 18.47
C GLU A 347 0.48 -4.52 17.00
N PRO A 348 1.39 -5.17 16.25
CA PRO A 348 1.13 -5.57 14.86
C PRO A 348 -0.14 -6.41 14.73
N LEU A 349 -1.03 -6.07 13.78
CA LEU A 349 -2.33 -6.74 13.60
C LEU A 349 -2.52 -7.38 12.24
N ALA A 350 -2.02 -6.74 11.19
CA ALA A 350 -2.20 -7.21 9.82
C ALA A 350 -1.10 -6.67 8.91
N LEU A 351 -0.82 -7.43 7.87
CA LEU A 351 0.14 -7.10 6.82
C LEU A 351 -0.56 -6.94 5.47
N THR A 352 0.03 -6.13 4.61
CA THR A 352 -0.24 -6.15 3.17
C THR A 352 1.09 -6.23 2.44
N ASP A 353 1.18 -7.03 1.39
CA ASP A 353 2.40 -7.20 0.62
C ASP A 353 2.26 -6.66 -0.80
N CYS A 354 3.33 -6.07 -1.33
CA CYS A 354 3.45 -5.68 -2.71
C CYS A 354 4.73 -6.30 -3.26
N LEU A 355 4.56 -7.38 -4.02
CA LEU A 355 5.65 -8.15 -4.61
C LEU A 355 6.09 -7.49 -5.91
N ASN A 356 7.37 -7.10 -6.03
CA ASN A 356 7.92 -6.55 -7.27
C ASN A 356 9.10 -7.41 -7.73
N PHE A 357 8.94 -8.09 -8.88
CA PHE A 357 9.90 -9.06 -9.41
C PHE A 357 10.01 -8.95 -10.94
N GLY A 358 11.10 -9.50 -11.49
CA GLY A 358 11.33 -9.62 -12.93
C GLY A 358 10.38 -10.59 -13.63
N ASN A 359 10.77 -11.07 -14.82
CA ASN A 359 9.98 -12.02 -15.60
C ASN A 359 9.95 -13.42 -14.93
N PRO A 360 8.81 -13.90 -14.41
CA PRO A 360 8.71 -15.18 -13.68
C PRO A 360 8.84 -16.40 -14.59
N GLU A 361 8.81 -16.25 -15.91
CA GLU A 361 9.03 -17.36 -16.86
C GLU A 361 10.50 -17.79 -16.91
N LYS A 362 11.41 -16.95 -16.39
CA LYS A 362 12.82 -17.29 -16.18
C LYS A 362 12.94 -18.08 -14.88
N PRO A 363 13.41 -19.35 -14.89
CA PRO A 363 13.43 -20.20 -13.70
C PRO A 363 14.12 -19.60 -12.48
N GLU A 364 15.16 -18.79 -12.69
CA GLU A 364 15.86 -18.06 -11.64
C GLU A 364 14.98 -17.02 -10.93
N ILE A 365 14.16 -16.29 -11.68
CA ILE A 365 13.21 -15.29 -11.12
C ILE A 365 12.01 -16.00 -10.49
N GLY A 366 11.55 -17.10 -11.11
CA GLY A 366 10.52 -17.96 -10.53
C GLY A 366 10.93 -18.50 -9.15
N TRP A 367 12.20 -18.86 -8.99
CA TRP A 367 12.77 -19.24 -7.69
C TRP A 367 12.85 -18.04 -6.72
N GLU A 368 13.33 -16.87 -7.16
CA GLU A 368 13.39 -15.66 -6.32
C GLU A 368 12.00 -15.27 -5.78
N LEU A 369 10.96 -15.30 -6.62
CA LEU A 369 9.58 -15.02 -6.21
C LEU A 369 9.10 -16.03 -5.15
N ALA A 370 9.32 -17.33 -5.37
CA ALA A 370 8.89 -18.37 -4.45
C ALA A 370 9.57 -18.25 -3.08
N GLN A 371 10.88 -17.99 -3.05
CA GLN A 371 11.63 -17.84 -1.79
C GLN A 371 11.21 -16.59 -1.01
N ALA A 372 10.92 -15.48 -1.68
CA ALA A 372 10.44 -14.27 -1.01
C ALA A 372 9.05 -14.47 -0.38
N ILE A 373 8.15 -15.17 -1.08
CA ILE A 373 6.83 -15.53 -0.54
C ILE A 373 7.00 -16.45 0.69
N GLU A 374 7.90 -17.43 0.62
CA GLU A 374 8.18 -18.31 1.77
C GLU A 374 8.73 -17.52 2.97
N GLY A 375 9.67 -16.60 2.74
CA GLY A 375 10.21 -15.74 3.80
C GLY A 375 9.14 -14.83 4.44
N ILE A 376 8.22 -14.27 3.65
CA ILE A 376 7.06 -13.53 4.16
C ILE A 376 6.17 -14.44 5.00
N ALA A 377 5.87 -15.64 4.50
CA ALA A 377 4.99 -16.60 5.17
C ALA A 377 5.57 -17.04 6.53
N GLU A 378 6.84 -17.47 6.57
CA GLU A 378 7.50 -17.88 7.81
C GLU A 378 7.53 -16.74 8.84
N ALA A 379 7.86 -15.52 8.43
CA ALA A 379 7.89 -14.37 9.33
C ALA A 379 6.50 -13.98 9.84
N ALA A 380 5.48 -13.99 8.97
CA ALA A 380 4.10 -13.72 9.33
C ALA A 380 3.53 -14.76 10.29
N GLU A 381 3.81 -16.05 10.07
CA GLU A 381 3.42 -17.14 10.95
C GLU A 381 4.09 -17.03 12.32
N ALA A 382 5.38 -16.73 12.36
CA ALA A 382 6.11 -16.55 13.61
C ALA A 382 5.60 -15.36 14.44
N LEU A 383 5.21 -14.25 13.77
CA LEU A 383 4.56 -13.11 14.40
C LEU A 383 3.10 -13.37 14.79
N THR A 384 2.47 -14.41 14.23
CA THR A 384 1.02 -14.65 14.28
C THR A 384 0.19 -13.50 13.70
N VAL A 385 0.72 -12.85 12.66
CA VAL A 385 0.09 -11.69 12.00
C VAL A 385 -0.27 -12.06 10.55
N PRO A 386 -1.55 -11.99 10.14
CA PRO A 386 -1.96 -12.38 8.80
C PRO A 386 -1.62 -11.32 7.75
N VAL A 387 -1.31 -11.79 6.53
CA VAL A 387 -1.38 -10.97 5.30
C VAL A 387 -2.85 -10.92 4.85
N VAL A 388 -3.44 -9.73 4.78
CA VAL A 388 -4.89 -9.54 4.52
C VAL A 388 -5.21 -8.98 3.13
N SER A 389 -4.20 -8.46 2.44
CA SER A 389 -4.30 -7.91 1.09
C SER A 389 -2.92 -7.87 0.45
N GLY A 390 -2.85 -7.66 -0.85
CA GLY A 390 -1.58 -7.43 -1.51
C GLY A 390 -1.69 -7.09 -2.99
N ASN A 391 -0.54 -6.97 -3.62
CA ASN A 391 -0.36 -6.75 -5.05
C ASN A 391 0.86 -7.52 -5.56
N VAL A 392 0.84 -7.93 -6.82
CA VAL A 392 1.99 -8.57 -7.47
C VAL A 392 2.28 -7.84 -8.78
N SER A 393 3.47 -7.24 -8.86
CA SER A 393 4.06 -6.62 -10.05
C SER A 393 5.19 -7.53 -10.55
N LEU A 394 5.01 -8.08 -11.75
CA LEU A 394 5.95 -8.98 -12.41
C LEU A 394 6.54 -8.29 -13.64
N TYR A 395 7.51 -8.92 -14.30
CA TYR A 395 8.16 -8.40 -15.51
C TYR A 395 8.88 -7.05 -15.30
N ASN A 396 9.32 -6.76 -14.07
CA ASN A 396 10.14 -5.59 -13.76
C ASN A 396 11.58 -5.79 -14.22
N GLU A 397 11.79 -5.70 -15.53
CA GLU A 397 13.03 -5.97 -16.21
C GLU A 397 13.17 -5.09 -17.47
N SER A 398 14.39 -4.64 -17.74
CA SER A 398 14.74 -3.91 -18.96
C SER A 398 16.06 -4.44 -19.50
N ASP A 399 16.17 -4.61 -20.82
CA ASP A 399 17.38 -5.08 -21.50
C ASP A 399 17.98 -6.38 -20.92
N GLY A 400 17.12 -7.31 -20.49
CA GLY A 400 17.56 -8.57 -19.89
C GLY A 400 18.06 -8.45 -18.44
N ARG A 401 17.82 -7.31 -17.77
CA ARG A 401 18.23 -7.05 -16.38
C ARG A 401 17.01 -6.84 -15.49
N ALA A 402 16.69 -7.85 -14.70
CA ALA A 402 15.65 -7.77 -13.68
C ALA A 402 16.10 -6.90 -12.48
N ILE A 403 15.12 -6.26 -11.84
CA ILE A 403 15.33 -5.68 -10.51
C ILE A 403 15.65 -6.78 -9.48
N PRO A 404 16.29 -6.43 -8.35
CA PRO A 404 16.42 -7.33 -7.19
C PRO A 404 15.05 -7.76 -6.65
N PRO A 405 14.96 -8.91 -5.97
CA PRO A 405 13.73 -9.34 -5.31
C PRO A 405 13.27 -8.27 -4.31
N THR A 406 12.13 -7.63 -4.58
CA THR A 406 11.67 -6.47 -3.81
C THR A 406 10.25 -6.68 -3.28
N PRO A 407 10.07 -7.52 -2.23
CA PRO A 407 8.83 -7.56 -1.48
C PRO A 407 8.70 -6.31 -0.60
N VAL A 408 7.68 -5.49 -0.80
CA VAL A 408 7.36 -4.35 0.06
C VAL A 408 6.18 -4.70 0.95
N VAL A 409 6.33 -4.58 2.26
CA VAL A 409 5.32 -4.97 3.24
C VAL A 409 4.85 -3.76 4.03
N GLY A 410 3.54 -3.52 4.02
CA GLY A 410 2.87 -2.59 4.89
C GLY A 410 2.38 -3.29 6.16
N CYS A 411 2.58 -2.69 7.33
CA CYS A 411 2.06 -3.20 8.60
C CYS A 411 1.11 -2.19 9.24
N VAL A 412 -0.03 -2.69 9.72
CA VAL A 412 -0.96 -1.94 10.58
C VAL A 412 -0.94 -2.54 11.97
N GLY A 413 -0.71 -1.71 12.99
CA GLY A 413 -0.76 -2.13 14.39
C GLY A 413 -1.69 -1.28 15.25
N LEU A 414 -2.20 -1.86 16.32
CA LEU A 414 -3.08 -1.19 17.27
C LEU A 414 -2.28 -0.46 18.35
N VAL A 415 -2.57 0.83 18.51
CA VAL A 415 -2.10 1.61 19.65
C VAL A 415 -3.23 1.70 20.68
N ALA A 416 -2.99 1.20 21.89
CA ALA A 416 -3.99 1.19 22.96
C ALA A 416 -4.36 2.62 23.42
N ASP A 417 -3.38 3.51 23.54
CA ASP A 417 -3.55 4.91 23.92
C ASP A 417 -2.48 5.80 23.28
N VAL A 418 -2.86 6.61 22.30
CA VAL A 418 -1.95 7.50 21.55
C VAL A 418 -1.26 8.56 22.43
N ARG A 419 -1.70 8.76 23.67
CA ARG A 419 -1.07 9.69 24.62
C ARG A 419 0.14 9.09 25.33
N LYS A 420 0.34 7.77 25.19
CA LYS A 420 1.38 7.00 25.87
C LYS A 420 2.37 6.36 24.89
N ILE A 421 2.37 6.79 23.64
CA ILE A 421 3.32 6.28 22.65
C ILE A 421 4.73 6.80 22.94
N PRO A 422 5.77 6.03 22.58
CA PRO A 422 7.13 6.53 22.49
C PRO A 422 7.14 7.72 21.51
N SER A 423 7.70 8.84 21.94
CA SER A 423 7.61 10.12 21.23
C SER A 423 8.94 10.78 20.99
N ARG A 424 9.77 11.01 22.00
CA ARG A 424 11.06 11.71 21.91
C ARG A 424 11.86 11.50 23.19
N TRP A 425 13.17 11.66 23.09
CA TRP A 425 14.06 11.72 24.25
C TRP A 425 13.62 12.79 25.25
N ARG A 426 13.80 12.49 26.54
CA ARG A 426 13.65 13.45 27.63
C ARG A 426 14.99 13.58 28.35
N PRO A 427 15.40 14.79 28.77
CA PRO A 427 16.64 14.98 29.52
C PRO A 427 16.71 14.06 30.74
N GLY A 428 17.84 13.37 30.91
CA GLY A 428 18.09 12.41 31.97
C GLY A 428 17.52 11.00 31.75
N ASP A 429 16.88 10.73 30.61
CA ASP A 429 16.54 9.34 30.25
C ASP A 429 17.82 8.52 30.01
N SER A 430 17.82 7.27 30.47
CA SER A 430 18.84 6.30 30.11
C SER A 430 18.62 5.81 28.68
N ILE A 431 19.70 5.73 27.91
CA ILE A 431 19.70 5.19 26.55
C ILE A 431 20.16 3.75 26.60
N LEU A 432 19.32 2.87 26.05
CA LEU A 432 19.48 1.43 26.09
C LEU A 432 19.48 0.86 24.67
N VAL A 433 20.25 -0.19 24.45
CA VAL A 433 20.16 -1.04 23.26
C VAL A 433 19.49 -2.35 23.68
N ALA A 434 18.35 -2.65 23.08
CA ALA A 434 17.67 -3.93 23.21
C ALA A 434 18.15 -4.83 22.07
N GLU A 435 18.97 -5.83 22.39
CA GLU A 435 19.55 -6.73 21.40
C GLU A 435 18.73 -8.02 21.27
N ALA A 436 18.69 -8.56 20.05
CA ALA A 436 18.18 -9.88 19.73
C ALA A 436 19.14 -10.57 18.76
N ASP A 437 19.25 -11.89 18.87
CA ASP A 437 19.96 -12.63 17.82
C ASP A 437 19.15 -12.65 16.52
N GLU A 438 19.79 -13.09 15.44
CA GLU A 438 19.19 -13.10 14.10
C GLU A 438 18.06 -14.13 13.95
N SER A 439 17.87 -15.03 14.92
CA SER A 439 16.80 -16.03 14.82
C SER A 439 15.43 -15.36 14.78
N LEU A 440 14.54 -15.92 13.95
CA LEU A 440 13.18 -15.40 13.80
C LEU A 440 12.45 -15.30 15.14
N ALA A 441 12.60 -16.30 16.02
CA ALA A 441 12.00 -16.30 17.35
C ALA A 441 12.50 -15.15 18.24
N ALA A 442 13.80 -14.82 18.21
CA ALA A 442 14.34 -13.72 18.99
C ALA A 442 13.88 -12.36 18.44
N GLN A 443 13.80 -12.20 17.11
CA GLN A 443 13.30 -10.97 16.49
C GLN A 443 11.80 -10.75 16.79
N VAL A 444 10.98 -11.80 16.75
CA VAL A 444 9.57 -11.75 17.17
C VAL A 444 9.45 -11.36 18.64
N ALA A 445 10.26 -11.96 19.52
CA ALA A 445 10.27 -11.62 20.93
C ALA A 445 10.67 -10.15 21.17
N LEU A 446 11.62 -9.63 20.38
CA LEU A 446 12.01 -8.22 20.43
C LEU A 446 10.84 -7.32 20.04
N ILE A 447 10.14 -7.62 18.94
CA ILE A 447 8.94 -6.88 18.50
C ILE A 447 7.88 -6.89 19.61
N GLU A 448 7.60 -8.04 20.22
CA GLU A 448 6.66 -8.17 21.34
C GLU A 448 7.07 -7.31 22.54
N PHE A 449 8.34 -7.34 22.89
CA PHE A 449 8.90 -6.55 23.97
C PHE A 449 8.76 -5.05 23.71
N LEU A 450 9.04 -4.57 22.49
CA LEU A 450 8.99 -3.16 22.13
C LEU A 450 7.59 -2.57 22.32
N TRP A 451 6.56 -3.19 21.72
CA TRP A 451 5.21 -2.62 21.81
C TRP A 451 4.59 -2.74 23.21
N ARG A 452 4.97 -3.76 23.99
CA ARG A 452 4.54 -3.90 25.40
C ARG A 452 5.22 -2.89 26.33
N SER A 453 6.47 -2.54 26.03
CA SER A 453 7.25 -1.56 26.78
C SER A 453 6.90 -0.12 26.43
N ALA A 454 6.26 0.10 25.29
CA ALA A 454 5.88 1.40 24.75
C ALA A 454 5.29 2.40 25.77
N PRO A 455 4.39 2.02 26.72
CA PRO A 455 3.84 2.94 27.70
C PRO A 455 4.84 3.46 28.74
N PHE A 456 6.01 2.84 28.87
CA PHE A 456 7.02 3.11 29.90
C PHE A 456 8.27 3.79 29.35
N ILE A 457 8.44 3.82 28.04
CA ILE A 457 9.61 4.40 27.38
C ILE A 457 9.27 5.76 26.76
N SER A 458 10.25 6.65 26.67
CA SER A 458 10.09 7.97 26.10
C SER A 458 10.30 7.97 24.58
N LEU A 459 11.17 7.10 24.08
CA LEU A 459 11.41 6.85 22.65
C LEU A 459 11.79 5.37 22.45
N ALA A 460 11.37 4.80 21.31
CA ALA A 460 11.98 3.62 20.71
C ALA A 460 12.31 3.96 19.26
N HIS A 461 13.39 3.39 18.75
CA HIS A 461 13.79 3.48 17.35
C HIS A 461 14.55 2.22 16.94
N ASP A 462 14.23 1.67 15.78
CA ASP A 462 14.87 0.46 15.28
C ASP A 462 16.35 0.67 14.87
N LEU A 463 17.09 -0.42 14.72
CA LEU A 463 18.39 -0.41 14.04
C LEU A 463 18.24 -1.05 12.66
N SER A 464 18.32 -0.20 11.63
CA SER A 464 18.25 -0.57 10.22
C SER A 464 19.53 -0.16 9.47
N ALA A 465 19.39 0.45 8.28
CA ALA A 465 20.50 0.83 7.42
C ALA A 465 21.38 1.92 8.07
N GLY A 466 22.66 1.58 8.31
CA GLY A 466 23.64 2.49 8.93
C GLY A 466 23.90 2.22 10.41
N GLY A 467 23.15 1.30 11.04
CA GLY A 467 23.45 0.77 12.38
C GLY A 467 23.27 1.75 13.53
N LEU A 468 23.86 1.42 14.68
CA LEU A 468 23.63 2.10 15.96
C LEU A 468 23.93 3.60 15.94
N GLU A 469 25.08 3.99 15.38
CA GLU A 469 25.48 5.41 15.31
C GLU A 469 24.44 6.24 14.55
N ARG A 470 23.90 5.67 13.46
CA ARG A 470 22.91 6.33 12.65
C ARG A 470 21.57 6.45 13.38
N ALA A 471 21.10 5.35 13.97
CA ALA A 471 19.87 5.34 14.73
C ALA A 471 19.92 6.34 15.91
N LEU A 472 21.07 6.47 16.59
CA LEU A 472 21.28 7.50 17.61
C LEU A 472 21.21 8.92 17.04
N ALA A 473 21.81 9.15 15.88
CA ALA A 473 21.77 10.47 15.21
C ALA A 473 20.35 10.84 14.75
N GLU A 474 19.57 9.88 14.25
CA GLU A 474 18.17 10.07 13.86
C GLU A 474 17.28 10.34 15.08
N ALA A 475 17.46 9.58 16.15
CA ALA A 475 16.76 9.80 17.42
C ALA A 475 17.07 11.17 18.04
N ALA A 476 18.33 11.61 17.98
CA ALA A 476 18.76 12.94 18.41
C ALA A 476 18.11 14.06 17.58
N ALA A 477 18.16 13.94 16.26
CA ALA A 477 17.57 14.92 15.34
C ALA A 477 16.05 15.02 15.52
N TRP A 478 15.38 13.88 15.63
CA TRP A 478 13.93 13.79 15.88
C TRP A 478 13.54 14.41 17.22
N SER A 479 14.33 14.17 18.26
CA SER A 479 14.03 14.65 19.61
C SER A 479 14.43 16.12 19.84
N GLY A 480 15.32 16.66 19.01
CA GLY A 480 15.94 17.97 19.23
C GLY A 480 16.82 17.98 20.48
N ALA A 481 17.42 16.84 20.84
CA ALA A 481 18.19 16.64 22.06
C ALA A 481 19.48 15.86 21.75
N GLY A 482 20.54 16.15 22.51
CA GLY A 482 21.80 15.40 22.45
C GLY A 482 21.82 14.23 23.43
N ALA A 483 22.86 13.41 23.32
CA ALA A 483 23.11 12.30 24.22
C ALA A 483 24.61 12.08 24.40
N ASP A 484 24.99 11.67 25.61
CA ASP A 484 26.33 11.20 25.92
C ASP A 484 26.29 9.67 25.95
N VAL A 485 26.98 9.03 25.00
CA VAL A 485 26.93 7.58 24.77
C VAL A 485 28.32 6.97 24.63
N ASP A 486 28.50 5.81 25.24
CA ASP A 486 29.62 4.90 25.04
C ASP A 486 29.20 3.82 24.03
N LEU A 487 29.72 3.92 22.81
CA LEU A 487 29.37 2.98 21.75
C LEU A 487 29.95 1.58 22.07
N PRO A 488 29.11 0.54 22.21
CA PRO A 488 29.60 -0.82 22.39
C PRO A 488 30.34 -1.30 21.13
N ALA A 489 31.12 -2.36 21.26
CA ALA A 489 31.80 -3.00 20.14
C ALA A 489 30.81 -3.75 19.22
N GLY A 490 29.94 -3.00 18.53
CA GLY A 490 28.97 -3.45 17.53
C GLY A 490 27.89 -4.40 18.06
N PRO A 491 26.58 -4.12 17.88
CA PRO A 491 25.56 -5.10 18.22
C PRO A 491 25.67 -6.33 17.31
N ALA A 492 25.56 -7.52 17.89
CA ALA A 492 25.51 -8.78 17.17
C ALA A 492 24.04 -9.15 16.86
N GLY A 493 23.49 -8.62 15.77
CA GLY A 493 22.16 -8.99 15.26
C GLY A 493 21.14 -7.85 15.21
N ALA A 494 19.86 -8.20 15.35
CA ALA A 494 18.75 -7.25 15.35
C ALA A 494 18.69 -6.46 16.66
N ALA A 495 18.38 -5.18 16.59
CA ALA A 495 18.33 -4.34 17.79
C ALA A 495 17.40 -3.13 17.64
N ALA A 496 17.11 -2.48 18.77
CA ALA A 496 16.43 -1.19 18.84
C ALA A 496 17.04 -0.34 19.96
N ILE A 497 17.07 0.98 19.77
CA ILE A 497 17.38 1.96 20.82
C ILE A 497 16.12 2.28 21.60
N LEU A 498 16.23 2.29 22.92
CA LEU A 498 15.19 2.74 23.82
C LEU A 498 15.71 3.92 24.66
N ALA A 499 14.85 4.90 24.91
CA ALA A 499 15.06 5.89 25.95
C ALA A 499 14.00 5.72 27.03
N VAL A 500 14.42 5.74 28.29
CA VAL A 500 13.54 5.46 29.43
C VAL A 500 14.02 6.19 30.68
N SER A 501 13.11 6.55 31.57
CA SER A 501 13.49 7.09 32.87
C SER A 501 14.35 6.07 33.64
N PRO A 502 15.43 6.49 34.33
CA PRO A 502 16.32 5.58 35.06
C PRO A 502 15.59 4.67 36.05
N ASP A 503 14.54 5.18 36.70
CA ASP A 503 13.72 4.41 37.66
C ASP A 503 12.92 3.27 37.01
N GLN A 504 12.66 3.37 35.70
CA GLN A 504 11.88 2.39 34.94
C GLN A 504 12.77 1.42 34.15
N ALA A 505 14.05 1.75 33.93
CA ALA A 505 14.98 0.96 33.11
C ALA A 505 15.12 -0.50 33.60
N SER A 506 15.25 -0.71 34.91
CA SER A 506 15.37 -2.06 35.49
C SER A 506 14.07 -2.88 35.44
N GLY A 507 12.93 -2.23 35.15
CA GLY A 507 11.61 -2.85 35.15
C GLY A 507 11.13 -3.36 33.79
N LEU A 508 11.88 -3.12 32.70
CA LEU A 508 11.47 -3.47 31.34
C LEU A 508 11.50 -5.00 31.09
N GLY A 509 12.33 -5.76 31.79
CA GLY A 509 12.28 -7.22 31.77
C GLY A 509 12.84 -7.88 30.49
N TRP A 510 13.71 -7.19 29.75
CA TRP A 510 14.45 -7.76 28.61
C TRP A 510 15.85 -8.17 29.03
N GLU A 511 16.24 -9.43 28.78
CA GLU A 511 17.50 -10.00 29.27
C GLU A 511 18.74 -9.39 28.59
N ARG A 512 18.62 -8.95 27.33
CA ARG A 512 19.73 -8.41 26.52
C ARG A 512 19.61 -6.90 26.34
N LEU A 513 19.48 -6.20 27.46
CA LEU A 513 19.31 -4.76 27.50
C LEU A 513 20.60 -4.12 28.01
N VAL A 514 21.27 -3.35 27.15
CA VAL A 514 22.56 -2.72 27.45
C VAL A 514 22.37 -1.22 27.56
N GLN A 515 22.64 -0.64 28.73
CA GLN A 515 22.70 0.81 28.86
C GLN A 515 24.00 1.32 28.24
N ILE A 516 23.87 2.25 27.29
CA ILE A 516 24.98 2.82 26.54
C ILE A 516 25.18 4.30 26.85
N GLY A 517 24.27 4.95 27.58
CA GLY A 517 24.41 6.37 27.87
C GLY A 517 23.18 7.01 28.48
N GLU A 518 23.13 8.34 28.40
CA GLU A 518 22.01 9.16 28.86
C GLU A 518 21.74 10.34 27.92
N VAL A 519 20.49 10.80 27.92
CA VAL A 519 20.07 12.00 27.20
C VAL A 519 20.50 13.24 27.99
N ALA A 520 21.16 14.18 27.31
CA ALA A 520 21.70 15.42 27.88
C ALA A 520 20.63 16.45 28.29
#